data_AF-A0A660SJY0-F1
#
_entry.id   AF-A0A660SJY0-F1
#
_cell.length_a   1.000
_cell.length_b   1.000
_cell.length_c   1.000
_cell.angle_alpha   90.00
_cell.angle_beta   90.00
_cell.angle_gamma   90.00
#
_symmetry.space_group_name_H-M   'P 1'
#
loop_
_entity.id
_entity.type
_entity.pdbx_description
1 polymer ?
#
loop_
_entity_poly.entity_id
_entity_poly.type
_entity_poly.pdbx_seq_one_letter_code
_entity_poly.pdbx_strand_id
1 'polypeptide(L)'
;MILLTFLPLFAGTKSTSIGLAFSIGGTVAPIATGIVVARHNKRELGLLLGLNGIVFGPSLGHIYAGQNLRGCGSGCLRASLITMGIVAASLFSHQKALDVGAYKHNEIVALATGIPLLFSIIYDIATVPISVDHYNTRLEFRYGLHRSGYQLEVSWRW
;
A
#
# COMPACT_ATOMS: atom_id res chain seq x y z
N MET A 1 12.11 15.02 -22.80
CA MET A 1 13.09 15.44 -21.76
C MET A 1 12.31 15.94 -20.53
N ILE A 2 11.67 15.03 -19.78
CA ILE A 2 10.92 15.33 -18.54
C ILE A 2 11.55 14.46 -17.46
N LEU A 3 12.81 14.76 -17.16
CA LEU A 3 13.64 13.98 -16.26
C LEU A 3 14.28 14.96 -15.28
N LEU A 4 13.50 15.69 -14.46
CA LEU A 4 14.10 16.61 -13.46
C LEU A 4 13.20 17.10 -12.31
N THR A 5 12.05 16.46 -12.02
CA THR A 5 11.22 16.85 -10.85
C THR A 5 10.72 15.66 -10.04
N PHE A 6 11.61 14.68 -9.79
CA PHE A 6 11.51 13.85 -8.59
C PHE A 6 12.65 14.27 -7.67
N LEU A 7 12.48 15.43 -7.03
CA LEU A 7 13.31 15.86 -5.91
C LEU A 7 13.47 14.65 -4.97
N PRO A 8 14.69 14.20 -4.63
CA PRO A 8 14.87 13.26 -3.54
C PRO A 8 14.49 14.03 -2.28
N LEU A 9 13.21 13.96 -1.87
CA LEU A 9 12.68 14.91 -0.90
C LEU A 9 13.42 14.88 0.45
N PHE A 10 14.25 13.85 0.72
CA PHE A 10 15.28 13.92 1.75
C PHE A 10 16.47 13.05 1.34
N ALA A 11 17.63 13.66 1.08
CA ALA A 11 18.92 12.98 1.05
C ALA A 11 19.36 12.77 2.51
N GLY A 12 19.06 11.60 3.06
CA GLY A 12 19.30 11.29 4.47
C GLY A 12 18.61 10.00 4.87
N THR A 13 18.94 9.50 6.07
CA THR A 13 18.30 8.31 6.63
C THR A 13 16.80 8.51 6.75
N LYS A 14 16.03 7.51 6.34
CA LYS A 14 14.57 7.52 6.36
C LYS A 14 14.07 6.97 7.69
N SER A 15 12.97 7.52 8.18
CA SER A 15 12.33 7.08 9.41
C SER A 15 11.22 6.07 9.13
N THR A 16 11.25 4.95 9.85
CA THR A 16 10.23 3.91 9.79
C THR A 16 8.86 4.43 10.19
N SER A 17 8.79 5.28 11.22
CA SER A 17 7.53 5.85 11.71
C SER A 17 6.86 6.72 10.65
N ILE A 18 7.65 7.49 9.89
CA ILE A 18 7.13 8.33 8.80
C ILE A 18 6.65 7.44 7.64
N GLY A 19 7.39 6.39 7.29
CA GLY A 19 6.96 5.43 6.27
C GLY A 19 5.62 4.75 6.62
N LEU A 20 5.47 4.30 7.87
CA LEU A 20 4.22 3.71 8.36
C LEU A 20 3.08 4.73 8.38
N ALA A 21 3.34 5.97 8.82
CA ALA A 21 2.35 7.03 8.81
C ALA A 21 1.87 7.35 7.39
N PHE A 22 2.75 7.33 6.38
CA PHE A 22 2.34 7.48 4.98
C PHE A 22 1.47 6.32 4.50
N SER A 23 1.83 5.08 4.81
CA SER A 23 1.03 3.92 4.41
C SER A 23 -0.35 3.89 5.07
N ILE A 24 -0.41 4.11 6.39
CA ILE A 24 -1.67 4.10 7.14
C ILE A 24 -2.49 5.33 6.79
N GLY A 25 -1.90 6.53 6.88
CA GLY A 25 -2.57 7.80 6.60
C GLY A 25 -3.08 7.89 5.18
N GLY A 26 -2.29 7.46 4.19
CA GLY A 26 -2.70 7.42 2.79
C GLY A 26 -3.70 6.31 2.46
N THR A 27 -3.94 5.35 3.36
CA THR A 27 -5.05 4.41 3.26
C THR A 27 -6.30 4.97 3.92
N VAL A 28 -6.19 5.39 5.19
CA VAL A 28 -7.33 5.81 6.01
C VAL A 28 -7.92 7.14 5.53
N ALA A 29 -7.10 8.13 5.16
CA ALA A 29 -7.61 9.45 4.81
C ALA A 29 -8.47 9.44 3.52
N PRO A 30 -8.05 8.81 2.40
CA PRO A 30 -8.90 8.72 1.22
C PRO A 30 -10.14 7.84 1.43
N ILE A 31 -10.05 6.78 2.25
CA ILE A 31 -11.22 5.96 2.60
C ILE A 31 -12.23 6.77 3.40
N ALA A 32 -11.80 7.43 4.49
CA ALA A 32 -12.67 8.24 5.33
C ALA A 32 -13.29 9.39 4.53
N THR A 33 -12.48 10.10 3.74
CA THR A 33 -12.95 11.18 2.86
C THR A 33 -13.94 10.63 1.82
N GLY A 34 -13.66 9.46 1.25
CA GLY A 34 -14.54 8.79 0.30
C GLY A 34 -15.89 8.44 0.89
N ILE A 35 -15.94 7.92 2.12
CA ILE A 35 -17.19 7.64 2.84
C ILE A 35 -18.00 8.92 3.07
N VAL A 36 -17.35 10.00 3.50
CA VAL A 36 -18.02 11.29 3.72
C VAL A 36 -18.58 11.84 2.41
N VAL A 37 -17.78 11.86 1.34
CA VAL A 37 -18.19 12.34 0.01
C VAL A 37 -19.34 11.48 -0.55
N ALA A 38 -19.29 10.16 -0.36
CA ALA A 38 -20.35 9.26 -0.80
C ALA A 38 -21.69 9.54 -0.10
N ARG A 39 -21.67 9.96 1.18
CA ARG A 39 -22.86 10.34 1.94
C ARG A 39 -23.46 11.67 1.47
N HIS A 40 -22.68 12.56 0.85
CA HIS A 40 -23.14 13.85 0.32
C HIS A 40 -23.59 13.77 -1.16
N ASN A 41 -24.38 12.75 -1.52
CA ASN A 41 -24.93 12.53 -2.88
C ASN A 41 -23.89 12.41 -4.02
N LYS A 42 -22.60 12.21 -3.71
CA LYS A 42 -21.52 11.96 -4.69
C LYS A 42 -20.95 10.55 -4.53
N ARG A 43 -21.84 9.55 -4.62
CA ARG A 43 -21.52 8.14 -4.32
C ARG A 43 -20.36 7.59 -5.15
N GLU A 44 -20.35 7.85 -6.45
CA GLU A 44 -19.30 7.36 -7.37
C GLU A 44 -17.93 7.95 -7.03
N LEU A 45 -17.86 9.27 -6.85
CA LEU A 45 -16.63 9.97 -6.48
C LEU A 45 -16.12 9.50 -5.11
N GLY A 46 -17.02 9.33 -4.14
CA GLY A 46 -16.65 8.83 -2.82
C GLY A 46 -16.12 7.40 -2.85
N LEU A 47 -16.71 6.54 -3.68
CA LEU A 47 -16.26 5.16 -3.85
C LEU A 47 -14.92 5.09 -4.59
N LEU A 48 -14.73 5.87 -5.65
CA LEU A 48 -13.45 5.97 -6.36
C LEU A 48 -12.33 6.48 -5.45
N LEU A 49 -12.62 7.48 -4.60
CA LEU A 49 -11.63 8.02 -3.67
C LEU A 49 -11.24 6.97 -2.60
N GLY A 50 -12.22 6.23 -2.07
CA GLY A 50 -11.95 5.15 -1.13
C GLY A 50 -11.15 4.00 -1.77
N LEU A 51 -11.48 3.61 -3.00
CA LEU A 51 -10.73 2.60 -3.73
C LEU A 51 -9.29 3.05 -4.02
N ASN A 52 -9.06 4.32 -4.34
CA ASN A 52 -7.70 4.85 -4.49
C ASN A 52 -6.88 4.71 -3.20
N GLY A 53 -7.50 4.96 -2.04
CA GLY A 53 -6.87 4.73 -0.73
C GLY A 53 -6.46 3.28 -0.52
N ILE A 54 -7.32 2.33 -0.92
CA ILE A 54 -7.03 0.89 -0.84
C ILE A 54 -5.92 0.48 -1.82
N VAL A 55 -5.96 1.00 -3.04
CA VAL A 55 -5.02 0.64 -4.11
C VAL A 55 -3.62 1.18 -3.82
N PHE A 56 -3.49 2.47 -3.52
CA PHE A 56 -2.18 3.12 -3.41
C PHE A 56 -1.72 3.38 -1.99
N GLY A 57 -2.65 3.57 -1.05
CA GLY A 57 -2.36 3.92 0.34
C GLY A 57 -1.28 3.06 1.00
N PRO A 58 -1.45 1.73 1.06
CA PRO A 58 -0.50 0.84 1.76
C PRO A 58 0.91 0.89 1.14
N SER A 59 1.02 1.20 -0.14
CA SER A 59 2.29 1.26 -0.88
C SER A 59 3.03 2.59 -0.75
N LEU A 60 2.41 3.64 -0.18
CA LEU A 60 3.05 4.95 -0.04
C LEU A 60 4.29 4.91 0.87
N GLY A 61 4.31 4.05 1.89
CA GLY A 61 5.50 3.83 2.72
C GLY A 61 6.68 3.24 1.94
N HIS A 62 6.43 2.36 0.97
CA HIS A 62 7.47 1.82 0.09
C HIS A 62 7.98 2.88 -0.90
N ILE A 63 7.09 3.73 -1.41
CA ILE A 63 7.46 4.88 -2.27
C ILE A 63 8.31 5.88 -1.48
N TYR A 64 7.95 6.15 -0.22
CA TYR A 64 8.75 6.96 0.70
C TYR A 64 10.16 6.37 0.94
N ALA A 65 10.24 5.04 1.06
CA ALA A 65 11.50 4.30 1.17
C ALA A 65 12.26 4.16 -0.18
N GLY A 66 11.86 4.88 -1.23
CA GLY A 66 12.52 4.87 -2.53
C GLY A 66 12.30 3.60 -3.36
N GLN A 67 11.40 2.70 -2.93
CA GLN A 67 11.05 1.46 -3.64
C GLN A 67 9.83 1.66 -4.55
N ASN A 68 9.92 2.63 -5.48
CA ASN A 68 8.81 3.05 -6.34
C ASN A 68 8.24 1.91 -7.19
N LEU A 69 9.09 1.01 -7.70
CA LEU A 69 8.64 -0.14 -8.50
C LEU A 69 7.82 -1.13 -7.68
N ARG A 70 8.23 -1.40 -6.44
CA ARG A 70 7.46 -2.25 -5.51
C ARG A 70 6.14 -1.58 -5.14
N GLY A 71 6.18 -0.29 -4.82
CA GLY A 71 4.97 0.45 -4.44
C GLY A 71 3.95 0.54 -5.57
N CYS A 72 4.39 0.86 -6.80
CA CYS A 72 3.50 0.89 -7.97
C CYS A 72 3.02 -0.51 -8.36
N GLY A 73 3.91 -1.51 -8.32
CA GLY A 73 3.57 -2.91 -8.61
C GLY A 73 2.51 -3.48 -7.67
N SER A 74 2.65 -3.28 -6.36
CA SER A 74 1.62 -3.67 -5.37
C SER A 74 0.29 -2.93 -5.60
N GLY A 75 0.36 -1.64 -5.97
CA GLY A 75 -0.83 -0.88 -6.35
C GLY A 75 -1.55 -1.48 -7.56
N CYS A 76 -0.83 -1.77 -8.65
CA CYS A 76 -1.40 -2.41 -9.83
C CYS A 76 -2.01 -3.78 -9.52
N LEU A 77 -1.35 -4.60 -8.68
CA LEU A 77 -1.89 -5.89 -8.26
C LEU A 77 -3.20 -5.74 -7.50
N ARG A 78 -3.29 -4.78 -6.57
CA ARG A 78 -4.55 -4.48 -5.85
C ARG A 78 -5.63 -3.96 -6.79
N ALA A 79 -5.30 -3.08 -7.72
CA ALA A 79 -6.26 -2.60 -8.73
C ALA A 79 -6.82 -3.75 -9.58
N SER A 80 -5.96 -4.68 -10.01
CA SER A 80 -6.37 -5.89 -10.75
C SER A 80 -7.27 -6.78 -9.90
N LEU A 81 -6.93 -7.04 -8.63
CA LEU A 81 -7.76 -7.83 -7.72
C LEU A 81 -9.15 -7.22 -7.50
N ILE A 82 -9.23 -5.91 -7.31
CA ILE A 82 -10.51 -5.19 -7.17
C ILE A 82 -11.31 -5.32 -8.46
N THR A 83 -10.68 -5.09 -9.62
CA THR A 83 -11.35 -5.18 -10.92
C THR A 83 -11.87 -6.59 -11.18
N MET A 84 -11.07 -7.62 -10.90
CA MET A 84 -11.48 -9.02 -10.98
C MET A 84 -12.66 -9.33 -10.05
N GLY A 85 -12.65 -8.78 -8.82
CA GLY A 85 -13.77 -8.95 -7.89
C GLY A 85 -15.06 -8.30 -8.37
N ILE A 86 -14.98 -7.10 -8.95
CA ILE A 86 -16.14 -6.41 -9.54
C ILE A 86 -16.67 -7.20 -10.75
N VAL A 87 -15.80 -7.64 -11.66
CA VAL A 87 -16.18 -8.44 -12.83
C VAL A 87 -16.81 -9.76 -12.40
N ALA A 88 -16.18 -10.49 -11.47
CA ALA A 88 -16.74 -11.74 -10.94
C ALA A 88 -18.12 -11.51 -10.32
N ALA A 89 -18.26 -10.50 -9.45
CA ALA A 89 -19.55 -10.17 -8.84
C ALA A 89 -20.62 -9.83 -9.88
N SER A 90 -20.24 -9.13 -10.95
CA SER A 90 -21.15 -8.78 -12.05
C SER A 90 -21.60 -10.01 -12.86
N LEU A 91 -20.67 -10.94 -13.16
CA LEU A 91 -20.97 -12.18 -13.89
C LEU A 91 -21.92 -13.07 -13.08
N PHE A 92 -21.64 -13.28 -11.80
CA PHE A 92 -22.51 -14.05 -10.92
C PHE A 92 -23.86 -13.37 -10.72
N SER A 93 -23.93 -12.03 -10.73
CA SER A 93 -25.21 -11.31 -10.61
C SER A 93 -26.14 -11.52 -11.81
N HIS A 94 -25.60 -11.66 -13.03
CA HIS A 94 -26.40 -11.97 -14.22
C HIS A 94 -27.00 -13.38 -14.20
N GLN A 95 -26.28 -14.33 -13.59
CA GLN A 95 -26.73 -15.72 -13.45
C GLN A 95 -27.90 -15.88 -12.44
N LYS A 96 -28.06 -14.94 -11.51
CA LYS A 96 -29.11 -14.93 -10.47
C LYS A 96 -30.53 -14.74 -10.98
N ALA A 97 -30.72 -14.25 -12.20
CA ALA A 97 -32.06 -14.10 -12.78
C ALA A 97 -32.74 -15.47 -13.05
N LEU A 98 -32.00 -16.59 -12.93
CA LEU A 98 -32.46 -17.94 -13.27
C LEU A 98 -32.50 -18.94 -12.10
N ASP A 99 -31.98 -18.62 -10.90
CA ASP A 99 -31.86 -19.64 -9.83
C ASP A 99 -32.00 -19.12 -8.39
N VAL A 100 -32.76 -19.86 -7.56
CA VAL A 100 -33.18 -19.50 -6.18
C VAL A 100 -32.04 -19.58 -5.14
N GLY A 101 -30.80 -19.94 -5.55
CA GLY A 101 -29.60 -20.05 -4.70
C GLY A 101 -28.73 -18.78 -4.56
N ALA A 102 -29.24 -17.64 -4.99
CA ALA A 102 -28.48 -16.41 -5.28
C ALA A 102 -27.69 -15.79 -4.10
N TYR A 103 -28.06 -15.98 -2.84
CA TYR A 103 -27.41 -15.26 -1.72
C TYR A 103 -25.99 -15.76 -1.42
N LYS A 104 -25.71 -17.06 -1.59
CA LYS A 104 -24.41 -17.66 -1.21
C LYS A 104 -23.24 -17.27 -2.15
N HIS A 105 -23.52 -16.91 -3.40
CA HIS A 105 -22.47 -16.70 -4.41
C HIS A 105 -21.76 -15.34 -4.30
N ASN A 106 -22.46 -14.27 -3.88
CA ASN A 106 -21.83 -12.95 -3.72
C ASN A 106 -20.87 -12.94 -2.51
N GLU A 107 -21.20 -13.69 -1.47
CA GLU A 107 -20.34 -13.83 -0.29
C GLU A 107 -19.04 -14.55 -0.64
N ILE A 108 -19.11 -15.60 -1.47
CA ILE A 108 -17.93 -16.33 -1.95
C ILE A 108 -17.01 -15.40 -2.76
N VAL A 109 -17.55 -14.59 -3.67
CA VAL A 109 -16.75 -13.63 -4.45
C VAL A 109 -16.13 -12.56 -3.56
N ALA A 110 -16.89 -12.05 -2.59
CA ALA A 110 -16.40 -11.07 -1.62
C ALA A 110 -15.28 -11.63 -0.74
N LEU A 111 -15.39 -12.90 -0.30
CA LEU A 111 -14.33 -13.57 0.47
C LEU A 111 -13.10 -13.86 -0.41
N ALA A 112 -13.30 -14.40 -1.61
CA ALA A 112 -12.24 -14.77 -2.54
C ALA A 112 -11.40 -13.57 -3.01
N THR A 113 -11.98 -12.38 -3.06
CA THR A 113 -11.28 -11.14 -3.44
C THR A 113 -10.86 -10.29 -2.24
N GLY A 114 -11.68 -10.26 -1.20
CA GLY A 114 -11.45 -9.49 0.01
C GLY A 114 -10.30 -10.01 0.86
N ILE A 115 -10.20 -11.34 1.06
CA ILE A 115 -9.12 -11.92 1.89
C ILE A 115 -7.73 -11.66 1.27
N PRO A 116 -7.47 -11.95 -0.02
CA PRO A 116 -6.17 -11.66 -0.63
C PRO A 116 -5.83 -10.17 -0.62
N LEU A 117 -6.85 -9.31 -0.81
CA LEU A 117 -6.67 -7.87 -0.78
C LEU A 117 -6.29 -7.35 0.61
N LEU A 118 -6.97 -7.83 1.67
CA LEU A 118 -6.61 -7.52 3.05
C LEU A 118 -5.21 -8.02 3.40
N PHE A 119 -4.89 -9.26 2.99
CA PHE A 119 -3.55 -9.81 3.19
C PHE A 119 -2.48 -8.95 2.51
N SER A 120 -2.72 -8.52 1.26
CA SER A 120 -1.81 -7.63 0.52
C SER A 120 -1.62 -6.28 1.22
N ILE A 121 -2.70 -5.67 1.73
CA ILE A 121 -2.65 -4.39 2.45
C ILE A 121 -1.80 -4.53 3.72
N ILE A 122 -2.11 -5.54 4.54
CA ILE A 122 -1.41 -5.78 5.80
C ILE A 122 0.07 -6.11 5.54
N TYR A 123 0.34 -6.93 4.53
CA TYR A 123 1.70 -7.31 4.14
C TYR A 123 2.53 -6.08 3.71
N ASP A 124 1.98 -5.22 2.86
CA ASP A 124 2.68 -4.00 2.45
C ASP A 124 2.97 -3.09 3.66
N ILE A 125 1.97 -2.83 4.52
CA ILE A 125 2.17 -2.00 5.73
C ILE A 125 3.22 -2.61 6.66
N ALA A 126 3.15 -3.92 6.91
CA ALA A 126 4.07 -4.63 7.79
C ALA A 126 5.51 -4.68 7.25
N THR A 127 5.69 -4.60 5.93
CA THR A 127 7.02 -4.66 5.30
C THR A 127 7.63 -3.28 5.03
N VAL A 128 6.93 -2.17 5.34
CA VAL A 128 7.50 -0.82 5.27
C VAL A 128 8.80 -0.65 6.08
N PRO A 129 8.92 -1.14 7.33
CA PRO A 129 10.16 -1.04 8.09
C PRO A 129 11.35 -1.69 7.39
N ILE A 130 11.14 -2.86 6.79
CA ILE A 130 12.17 -3.58 6.03
C ILE A 130 12.59 -2.77 4.80
N SER A 131 11.64 -2.13 4.11
CA SER A 131 11.96 -1.28 2.98
C SER A 131 12.76 -0.03 3.36
N VAL A 132 12.46 0.57 4.51
CA VAL A 132 13.20 1.72 5.06
C VAL A 132 14.61 1.29 5.45
N ASP A 133 14.76 0.14 6.10
CA ASP A 133 16.07 -0.41 6.47
C ASP A 133 16.93 -0.66 5.22
N HIS A 134 16.40 -1.37 4.22
CA HIS A 134 17.08 -1.58 2.94
C HIS A 134 17.50 -0.27 2.25
N TYR A 135 16.69 0.79 2.36
CA TYR A 135 17.05 2.10 1.81
C TYR A 135 18.24 2.71 2.57
N ASN A 136 18.18 2.69 3.91
CA ASN A 136 19.22 3.22 4.76
C ASN A 136 20.54 2.47 4.57
N THR A 137 20.54 1.14 4.55
CA THR A 137 21.73 0.32 4.30
C THR A 137 22.35 0.62 2.93
N ARG A 138 21.54 0.77 1.87
CA ARG A 138 22.06 1.16 0.54
C ARG A 138 22.69 2.56 0.56
N LEU A 139 22.15 3.46 1.35
CA LEU A 139 22.65 4.83 1.49
C LEU A 139 23.98 4.84 2.26
N GLU A 140 24.12 4.01 3.30
CA GLU A 140 25.37 3.79 4.03
C GLU A 140 26.46 3.25 3.11
N PHE A 141 26.18 2.21 2.31
CA PHE A 141 27.14 1.68 1.34
C PHE A 141 27.55 2.69 0.27
N ARG A 142 26.61 3.51 -0.22
CA ARG A 142 26.85 4.43 -1.34
C ARG A 142 27.63 5.68 -0.95
N TYR A 143 27.45 6.15 0.29
CA TYR A 143 28.01 7.43 0.74
C TYR A 143 29.03 7.29 1.88
N GLY A 144 29.34 6.06 2.31
CA GLY A 144 30.32 5.82 3.38
C GLY A 144 29.91 6.45 4.72
N LEU A 145 28.61 6.74 4.90
CA LEU A 145 28.06 7.33 6.12
C LEU A 145 27.98 6.24 7.19
N HIS A 146 29.14 5.88 7.75
CA HIS A 146 29.20 5.02 8.92
C HIS A 146 28.46 5.74 10.05
N ARG A 147 27.34 5.17 10.52
CA ARG A 147 26.77 5.56 11.82
C ARG A 147 27.85 5.30 12.86
N SER A 148 28.53 6.36 13.30
CA SER A 148 29.36 6.35 14.50
C SER A 148 28.41 6.24 15.70
N GLY A 149 27.94 5.02 15.96
CA GLY A 149 26.96 4.72 17.01
C GLY A 149 27.23 3.41 17.74
N TYR A 150 28.18 2.60 17.26
CA TYR A 150 28.73 1.49 18.01
C TYR A 150 30.21 1.78 18.19
N GLN A 151 30.55 2.40 19.32
CA GLN A 151 31.92 2.34 19.80
C GLN A 151 32.29 0.87 19.90
N LEU A 152 33.30 0.51 19.12
CA LEU A 152 34.10 -0.69 19.29
C LEU A 152 34.71 -0.65 20.70
N GLU A 153 33.98 -1.11 21.72
CA GLU A 153 34.64 -1.67 22.90
C GLU A 153 35.17 -3.06 22.52
N VAL A 154 36.26 -3.06 21.74
CA VAL A 154 37.16 -4.21 21.73
C VAL A 154 37.92 -4.15 23.05
N SER A 155 37.29 -4.64 24.10
CA SER A 155 37.96 -4.97 25.36
C SER A 155 38.87 -6.17 25.10
N TRP A 156 40.08 -5.91 24.60
CA TRP A 156 41.19 -6.84 24.74
C TRP A 156 41.50 -6.98 26.23
N ARG A 157 40.95 -8.02 26.86
CA ARG A 157 41.47 -8.52 28.14
C ARG A 157 42.45 -9.64 27.82
N TRP A 158 43.69 -9.37 28.20
CA TRP A 158 44.81 -10.30 28.30
C TRP A 158 44.46 -11.49 29.20
#